data_AF-A0A950VN65-F1
#
_entry.id   AF-A0A950VN65-F1
#
_cell.length_a   1.000
_cell.length_b   1.000
_cell.length_c   1.000
_cell.angle_alpha   90.00
_cell.angle_beta   90.00
_cell.angle_gamma   90.00
#
_symmetry.space_group_name_H-M   'P 1'
#
loop_
_entity.id
_entity.type
_entity.pdbx_description
1 polymer ?
#
loop_
_entity_poly.entity_id
_entity_poly.type
_entity_poly.pdbx_seq_one_letter_code
_entity_poly.pdbx_strand_id
1 'polypeptide(L)'
;MRAGQLISAGLARALVLKPKILLLDEPLSNLDAKLRVRMRDEIRRIQQQFQITTIYVTHDQEEALTMADRIAVMQRGAIEQLGSAVEIYEEPHTPFVADFIGSSNFFRGTIERSNGCAHMRVGDIRFGRRASAPPHHPRPRLPRSERGELNR
;
A
#
# COMPACT_ATOMS: atom_id res chain seq x y z
N MET A 1 -9.91 -6.01 32.52
CA MET A 1 -10.81 -5.65 31.40
C MET A 1 -10.12 -6.06 30.11
N ARG A 2 -10.78 -6.79 29.20
CA ARG A 2 -10.15 -7.31 27.97
C ARG A 2 -9.96 -6.17 26.97
N ALA A 3 -8.82 -6.12 26.28
CA ALA A 3 -8.40 -5.04 25.38
C ALA A 3 -9.49 -4.54 24.40
N GLY A 4 -10.34 -5.43 23.87
CA GLY A 4 -11.44 -5.04 22.98
C GLY A 4 -12.51 -4.13 23.61
N GLN A 5 -12.75 -4.22 24.92
CA GLN A 5 -13.69 -3.33 25.60
C GLN A 5 -13.13 -1.91 25.75
N LEU A 6 -11.81 -1.76 25.87
CA LEU A 6 -11.15 -0.46 26.03
C LEU A 6 -11.15 0.33 24.71
N ILE A 7 -10.94 -0.32 23.57
CA ILE A 7 -10.96 0.34 22.25
C ILE A 7 -12.37 0.80 21.88
N SER A 8 -13.38 -0.06 22.09
CA SER A 8 -14.78 0.33 21.86
C SER A 8 -15.20 1.51 22.74
N ALA A 9 -14.79 1.53 24.02
CA ALA A 9 -15.03 2.67 24.91
C ALA A 9 -14.28 3.95 24.48
N GLY A 10 -13.03 3.82 24.00
CA GLY A 10 -12.24 4.94 23.49
C GLY A 10 -12.84 5.55 22.22
N LEU A 11 -13.24 4.71 21.27
CA LEU A 11 -13.92 5.12 20.05
C LEU A 11 -15.27 5.77 20.38
N ALA A 12 -16.09 5.15 21.25
CA ALA A 12 -17.36 5.73 21.68
C ALA A 12 -17.16 7.12 22.32
N ARG A 13 -16.14 7.28 23.16
CA ARG A 13 -15.80 8.58 23.78
C ARG A 13 -15.40 9.62 22.73
N ALA A 14 -14.63 9.24 21.72
CA ALA A 14 -14.27 10.13 20.62
C ALA A 14 -15.50 10.56 19.80
N LEU A 15 -16.44 9.65 19.57
CA LEU A 15 -17.65 9.91 18.77
C LEU A 15 -18.70 10.77 19.48
N VAL A 16 -18.78 10.74 20.82
CA VAL A 16 -19.71 11.59 21.59
C VAL A 16 -19.52 13.07 21.27
N LEU A 17 -18.28 13.48 20.98
CA LEU A 17 -17.93 14.85 20.63
C LEU A 17 -18.28 15.24 19.18
N LYS A 18 -18.83 14.30 18.39
CA LYS A 18 -19.16 14.48 16.95
C LYS A 18 -18.03 15.18 16.17
N PRO A 19 -16.81 14.62 16.20
CA PRO A 19 -15.67 15.26 15.56
C PRO A 19 -15.85 15.25 14.04
N LYS A 20 -15.31 16.28 13.37
CA LYS A 20 -15.24 16.31 11.90
C LYS A 20 -14.16 15.36 11.37
N ILE A 21 -13.11 15.12 12.17
CA ILE A 21 -11.97 14.28 11.83
C ILE A 21 -11.70 13.30 12.97
N LEU A 22 -11.55 12.01 12.65
CA LEU A 22 -11.14 10.95 13.55
C LEU A 22 -9.74 10.46 13.18
N LEU A 23 -8.80 10.48 14.11
CA LEU A 23 -7.46 9.93 13.93
C LEU A 23 -7.34 8.64 14.76
N LEU A 24 -6.93 7.56 14.11
CA LEU A 24 -6.71 6.26 14.74
C LEU A 24 -5.28 5.83 14.46
N ASP A 25 -4.46 5.76 15.52
CA ASP A 25 -3.06 5.35 15.44
C ASP A 25 -2.91 3.92 15.98
N GLU A 26 -2.65 2.97 15.08
CA GLU A 26 -2.44 1.55 15.38
C GLU A 26 -3.53 0.91 16.29
N PRO A 27 -4.83 1.15 16.04
CA PRO A 27 -5.89 0.86 17.01
C PRO A 27 -6.12 -0.63 17.25
N LEU A 28 -5.71 -1.51 16.32
CA LEU A 28 -5.95 -2.95 16.39
C LEU A 28 -4.70 -3.80 16.68
N SER A 29 -3.53 -3.14 16.81
CA SER A 29 -2.21 -3.78 16.96
C SER A 29 -2.12 -4.74 18.17
N ASN A 30 -2.85 -4.48 19.24
CA ASN A 30 -2.83 -5.27 20.48
C ASN A 30 -4.00 -6.29 20.59
N LEU A 31 -4.72 -6.56 19.50
CA LEU A 31 -5.85 -7.49 19.49
C LEU A 31 -5.49 -8.84 18.89
N ASP A 32 -6.10 -9.90 19.43
CA ASP A 32 -6.08 -11.21 18.79
C ASP A 32 -6.77 -11.19 17.42
N ALA A 33 -6.44 -12.15 16.55
CA ALA A 33 -6.89 -12.16 15.16
C ALA A 33 -8.42 -12.12 15.01
N LYS A 34 -9.16 -12.86 15.85
CA LYS A 34 -10.63 -12.92 15.75
C LYS A 34 -11.27 -11.60 16.18
N LEU A 35 -10.76 -11.00 17.24
CA LEU A 35 -11.23 -9.74 17.75
C LEU A 35 -10.83 -8.57 16.83
N ARG A 36 -9.65 -8.64 16.20
CA ARG A 36 -9.18 -7.68 15.20
C ARG A 36 -10.14 -7.55 14.03
N VAL A 37 -10.49 -8.67 13.40
CA VAL A 37 -11.47 -8.70 12.29
C VAL A 37 -12.79 -8.07 12.71
N ARG A 38 -13.34 -8.48 13.87
CA ARG A 38 -14.60 -7.93 14.37
C ARG A 38 -14.54 -6.42 14.60
N MET A 39 -13.44 -5.93 15.18
CA MET A 39 -13.29 -4.49 15.47
C MET A 39 -13.05 -3.69 14.19
N ARG A 40 -12.37 -4.26 13.20
CA ARG A 40 -12.21 -3.69 11.86
C ARG A 40 -13.56 -3.39 11.21
N ASP A 41 -14.45 -4.37 11.23
CA ASP A 41 -15.81 -4.25 10.70
C ASP A 41 -16.61 -3.18 11.44
N GLU A 42 -16.50 -3.12 12.76
CA GLU A 42 -17.22 -2.13 13.56
C GLU A 42 -16.72 -0.70 13.34
N ILE A 43 -15.39 -0.51 13.24
CA ILE A 43 -14.80 0.80 12.90
C ILE A 43 -15.30 1.26 11.53
N ARG A 44 -15.29 0.37 10.53
CA ARG A 44 -15.80 0.69 9.19
C ARG A 44 -17.29 1.05 9.21
N ARG A 45 -18.11 0.26 9.91
CA ARG A 45 -19.55 0.51 10.06
C ARG A 45 -19.82 1.88 10.67
N ILE A 46 -19.10 2.23 11.74
CA ILE A 46 -19.22 3.52 12.42
C ILE A 46 -18.79 4.66 11.49
N GLN A 47 -17.62 4.54 10.85
CA GLN A 47 -17.11 5.57 9.94
C GLN A 47 -18.11 5.85 8.81
N GLN A 48 -18.69 4.81 8.21
CA GLN A 48 -19.69 4.94 7.15
C GLN A 48 -21.01 5.53 7.66
N GLN A 49 -21.48 5.07 8.83
CA GLN A 49 -22.73 5.53 9.43
C GLN A 49 -22.69 7.03 9.78
N PHE A 50 -21.56 7.51 10.30
CA PHE A 50 -21.42 8.90 10.75
C PHE A 50 -20.72 9.82 9.73
N GLN A 51 -20.27 9.27 8.60
CA GLN A 51 -19.57 9.99 7.53
C GLN A 51 -18.41 10.86 8.05
N ILE A 52 -17.69 10.35 9.05
CA ILE A 52 -16.57 11.07 9.66
C ILE A 52 -15.34 10.89 8.78
N THR A 53 -14.61 11.97 8.55
CA THR A 53 -13.30 11.87 7.88
C THR A 53 -12.34 11.17 8.81
N THR A 54 -11.85 9.98 8.43
CA THR A 54 -11.00 9.16 9.30
C THR A 54 -9.62 9.00 8.69
N ILE A 55 -8.57 9.27 9.48
CA ILE A 55 -7.20 8.91 9.18
C ILE A 55 -6.86 7.70 10.03
N TYR A 56 -6.46 6.61 9.37
CA TYR A 56 -6.12 5.34 10.00
C TYR A 56 -4.65 5.04 9.72
N VAL A 57 -3.83 4.94 10.76
CA VAL A 57 -2.41 4.58 10.66
C VAL A 57 -2.26 3.14 11.12
N THR A 58 -1.66 2.33 10.26
CA THR A 58 -1.42 0.91 10.51
C THR A 58 -0.20 0.43 9.76
N HIS A 59 0.45 -0.59 10.32
CA HIS A 59 1.47 -1.39 9.66
C HIS A 59 0.92 -2.68 9.04
N ASP A 60 -0.38 -2.97 9.22
CA ASP A 60 -1.05 -4.14 8.67
C ASP A 60 -1.60 -3.85 7.26
N GLN A 61 -1.10 -4.61 6.28
CA GLN A 61 -1.44 -4.46 4.86
C GLN A 61 -2.92 -4.77 4.59
N GLU A 62 -3.46 -5.80 5.25
CA GLU A 62 -4.83 -6.23 5.07
C GLU A 62 -5.80 -5.17 5.61
N GLU A 63 -5.47 -4.55 6.74
CA GLU A 63 -6.23 -3.41 7.28
C GLU A 63 -6.26 -2.25 6.29
N ALA A 64 -5.10 -1.84 5.77
CA ALA A 64 -5.01 -0.73 4.81
C ALA A 64 -5.81 -1.01 3.53
N LEU A 65 -5.65 -2.20 2.94
CA LEU A 65 -6.30 -2.57 1.68
C LEU A 65 -7.81 -2.76 1.83
N THR A 66 -8.29 -3.22 3.00
CA THR A 66 -9.71 -3.51 3.20
C THR A 66 -10.50 -2.31 3.71
N MET A 67 -9.91 -1.44 4.53
CA MET A 67 -10.64 -0.34 5.17
C MET A 67 -10.53 1.00 4.44
N ALA A 68 -9.44 1.25 3.73
CA ALA A 68 -9.13 2.58 3.24
C ALA A 68 -9.72 2.86 1.85
N ASP A 69 -10.30 4.05 1.68
CA ASP A 69 -10.64 4.57 0.35
C ASP A 69 -9.36 4.96 -0.43
N ARG A 70 -8.37 5.50 0.30
CA ARG A 70 -7.06 5.91 -0.20
C ARG A 70 -5.97 5.55 0.80
N ILE A 71 -4.81 5.15 0.30
CA ILE A 71 -3.65 4.74 1.08
C ILE A 71 -2.48 5.66 0.75
N ALA A 72 -1.85 6.17 1.80
CA ALA A 72 -0.56 6.83 1.73
C ALA A 72 0.51 5.87 2.25
N VAL A 73 1.38 5.38 1.38
CA VAL A 73 2.54 4.57 1.78
C VAL A 73 3.69 5.52 2.07
N MET A 74 4.31 5.35 3.25
CA MET A 74 5.38 6.23 3.71
C MET A 74 6.68 5.46 3.93
N GLN A 75 7.81 6.09 3.60
CA GLN A 75 9.15 5.59 3.87
C GLN A 75 10.04 6.75 4.33
N ARG A 76 10.79 6.57 5.41
CA ARG A 76 11.76 7.57 5.92
C ARG A 76 11.18 8.98 6.10
N GLY A 77 9.91 9.07 6.51
CA GLY A 77 9.23 10.35 6.75
C GLY A 77 8.69 11.04 5.49
N ALA A 78 8.79 10.42 4.30
CA ALA A 78 8.19 10.93 3.06
C ALA A 78 7.08 9.99 2.58
N ILE A 79 6.12 10.54 1.83
CA ILE A 79 5.12 9.74 1.11
C ILE A 79 5.78 9.20 -0.16
N GLU A 80 5.90 7.88 -0.25
CA GLU A 80 6.38 7.18 -1.45
C GLU A 80 5.29 7.10 -2.52
N GLN A 81 4.06 6.82 -2.10
CA GLN A 81 2.90 6.75 -2.99
C GLN A 81 1.62 7.09 -2.25
N LEU A 82 0.70 7.78 -2.95
CA LEU A 82 -0.65 8.08 -2.48
C LEU A 82 -1.61 7.72 -3.61
N GLY A 83 -2.56 6.83 -3.33
CA GLY A 83 -3.53 6.35 -4.33
C GLY A 83 -4.71 5.64 -3.68
N SER A 84 -5.65 5.17 -4.50
CA SER A 84 -6.66 4.20 -4.08
C SER A 84 -6.00 2.87 -3.70
N ALA A 85 -6.71 2.03 -2.93
CA ALA A 85 -6.22 0.70 -2.59
C ALA A 85 -5.89 -0.15 -3.83
N VAL A 86 -6.66 0.02 -4.91
CA VAL A 86 -6.44 -0.67 -6.19
C VAL A 86 -5.17 -0.19 -6.88
N GLU A 87 -4.96 1.13 -7.01
CA GLU A 87 -3.74 1.68 -7.62
C GLU A 87 -2.49 1.28 -6.84
N ILE A 88 -2.57 1.29 -5.51
CA ILE A 88 -1.46 0.93 -4.62
C ILE A 88 -1.10 -0.55 -4.75
N TYR A 89 -2.09 -1.41 -5.01
CA TYR A 89 -1.90 -2.85 -5.19
C TYR A 89 -1.44 -3.22 -6.62
N GLU A 90 -2.12 -2.70 -7.65
CA GLU A 90 -1.89 -3.08 -9.05
C GLU A 90 -0.76 -2.28 -9.72
N GLU A 91 -0.57 -1.02 -9.33
CA GLU A 91 0.39 -0.10 -9.96
C GLU A 91 1.33 0.54 -8.93
N PRO A 92 2.15 -0.26 -8.19
CA PRO A 92 3.13 0.28 -7.26
C PRO A 92 4.23 1.06 -8.00
N HIS A 93 4.51 2.29 -7.57
CA HIS A 93 5.46 3.21 -8.20
C HIS A 93 6.92 2.86 -7.88
N THR A 94 7.17 2.21 -6.74
CA THR A 94 8.51 1.83 -6.29
C THR A 94 8.56 0.36 -5.87
N PRO A 95 9.73 -0.29 -5.96
CA PRO A 95 9.91 -1.64 -5.42
C PRO A 95 9.55 -1.73 -3.93
N PHE A 96 9.77 -0.67 -3.18
CA PHE A 96 9.37 -0.61 -1.77
C PHE A 96 7.85 -0.70 -1.62
N VAL A 97 7.06 0.07 -2.39
CA VAL A 97 5.59 -0.02 -2.31
C VAL A 97 5.10 -1.40 -2.74
N ALA A 98 5.70 -1.98 -3.78
CA ALA A 98 5.36 -3.32 -4.26
C ALA A 98 5.64 -4.42 -3.22
N ASP A 99 6.73 -4.29 -2.46
CA ASP A 99 7.09 -5.21 -1.36
C ASP A 99 6.25 -4.94 -0.10
N PHE A 100 5.92 -3.67 0.14
CA PHE A 100 5.15 -3.25 1.32
C PHE A 100 3.69 -3.66 1.26
N ILE A 101 3.07 -3.74 0.08
CA ILE A 101 1.63 -4.02 -0.06
C ILE A 101 1.34 -5.51 -0.34
N GLY A 102 2.34 -6.27 -0.82
CA GLY A 102 2.16 -7.68 -1.13
C GLY A 102 3.47 -8.44 -1.20
N SER A 103 3.37 -9.77 -1.23
CA SER A 103 4.51 -10.66 -1.46
C SER A 103 4.97 -10.59 -2.91
N SER A 104 5.77 -9.57 -3.23
CA SER A 104 6.32 -9.36 -4.56
C SER A 104 7.62 -10.15 -4.74
N ASN A 105 7.73 -10.90 -5.84
CA ASN A 105 8.99 -11.54 -6.24
C ASN A 105 9.73 -10.63 -7.23
N PHE A 106 10.86 -10.08 -6.80
CA PHE A 106 11.71 -9.28 -7.66
C PHE A 106 12.70 -10.16 -8.43
N PHE A 107 12.61 -10.15 -9.75
CA PHE A 107 13.54 -10.86 -10.61
C PHE A 107 14.47 -9.87 -11.31
N ARG A 108 15.78 -10.15 -11.28
CA ARG A 108 16.75 -9.45 -12.13
C ARG A 108 16.85 -10.18 -13.47
N GLY A 109 16.50 -9.48 -14.54
CA GLY A 109 16.55 -10.02 -15.89
C GLY A 109 17.14 -9.05 -16.89
N THR A 110 17.54 -9.58 -18.04
CA THR A 110 17.96 -8.77 -19.19
C THR A 110 16.81 -8.69 -20.18
N ILE A 111 16.51 -7.50 -20.69
CA ILE A 111 15.53 -7.34 -21.77
C ILE A 111 16.20 -7.66 -23.10
N GLU A 112 15.73 -8.71 -23.75
CA GLU A 112 16.14 -9.13 -25.09
C GLU A 112 15.05 -8.74 -26.09
N ARG A 113 15.43 -8.07 -27.18
CA ARG A 113 14.50 -7.74 -28.27
C ARG A 113 14.78 -8.69 -29.43
N SER A 114 13.75 -9.38 -29.90
CA SER A 114 13.84 -10.24 -31.08
C SER A 114 12.51 -10.23 -31.83
N ASN A 115 12.55 -10.19 -33.16
CA ASN A 115 11.38 -10.27 -34.04
C ASN A 115 10.25 -9.28 -33.69
N GLY A 116 10.59 -8.05 -33.28
CA GLY A 116 9.61 -7.02 -32.90
C GLY A 116 8.98 -7.20 -31.49
N CYS A 117 9.36 -8.25 -30.77
CA CYS A 117 8.91 -8.52 -29.40
C CYS A 117 10.01 -8.25 -28.37
N ALA A 118 9.62 -7.75 -27.20
CA ALA A 118 10.50 -7.65 -26.03
C ALA A 118 10.26 -8.86 -25.11
N HIS A 119 11.34 -9.55 -24.78
CA HIS A 119 11.36 -10.67 -23.85
C HIS A 119 12.25 -10.30 -22.65
N MET A 120 11.89 -10.74 -21.45
CA MET A 120 12.73 -10.65 -20.27
C MET A 120 13.37 -12.01 -20.02
N ARG A 121 14.71 -12.09 -20.03
CA ARG A 121 15.45 -13.30 -19.65
C ARG A 121 15.87 -13.19 -18.19
N VAL A 122 15.46 -14.16 -17.37
CA VAL A 122 15.86 -14.31 -15.96
C VAL A 122 16.56 -15.66 -15.83
N GLY A 123 17.88 -15.67 -15.70
CA GLY A 123 18.67 -16.90 -15.80
C GLY A 123 18.47 -17.58 -17.16
N ASP A 124 17.99 -18.83 -17.13
CA ASP A 124 17.68 -19.65 -18.31
C ASP A 124 16.21 -19.54 -18.75
N ILE A 125 15.37 -18.82 -18.01
CA ILE A 125 13.94 -18.66 -18.28
C ILE A 125 13.71 -17.39 -19.09
N ARG A 126 12.92 -17.50 -20.17
CA ARG A 126 12.52 -16.36 -21.02
C ARG A 126 11.02 -16.08 -20.85
N PHE A 127 10.70 -14.89 -20.34
CA PHE A 127 9.35 -14.36 -20.24
C PHE A 127 9.05 -13.49 -21.47
N GLY A 128 7.99 -13.78 -22.21
CA GLY A 128 7.50 -12.94 -23.31
C GLY A 128 6.06 -12.51 -23.05
N ARG A 129 5.74 -11.24 -23.28
CA ARG A 129 4.34 -10.78 -23.25
C ARG A 129 3.76 -10.97 -24.66
N ARG A 130 2.62 -11.66 -24.80
CA ARG A 130 1.84 -11.63 -26.04
C ARG A 130 1.32 -10.19 -26.21
N ALA A 131 1.58 -9.59 -27.37
CA ALA A 131 1.17 -8.22 -27.69
C ALA A 131 -0.36 -8.13 -27.83
N SER A 132 -1.10 -8.00 -26.72
CA SER A 132 -2.54 -7.75 -26.78
C SER A 132 -3.10 -6.98 -25.58
N ALA A 133 -2.26 -6.30 -24.80
CA ALA A 133 -2.75 -5.36 -23.79
C ALA A 133 -1.82 -4.15 -23.71
N PRO A 134 -2.37 -2.92 -23.63
CA PRO A 134 -1.55 -1.71 -23.53
C PRO A 134 -0.62 -1.76 -22.31
N PRO A 135 0.52 -1.07 -22.36
CA PRO A 135 1.45 -1.01 -21.24
C PRO A 135 0.87 -0.12 -20.13
N HIS A 136 0.38 -0.72 -19.05
CA HIS A 136 0.09 -0.03 -17.78
C HIS A 136 1.36 0.29 -16.96
N HIS A 137 2.54 0.36 -17.59
CA HIS A 137 3.77 0.66 -16.89
C HIS A 137 4.27 2.05 -17.31
N PRO A 138 4.14 3.10 -16.48
CA PRO A 138 5.00 4.25 -16.61
C PRO A 138 6.42 3.79 -16.30
N ARG A 139 7.31 3.88 -17.29
CA ARG A 139 8.72 3.49 -17.17
C ARG A 139 9.30 4.05 -15.86
N PRO A 140 10.00 3.25 -15.03
CA PRO A 140 10.81 3.84 -13.98
C PRO A 140 11.86 4.71 -14.66
N ARG A 141 11.76 6.03 -14.48
CA ARG A 141 12.84 6.95 -14.85
C ARG A 141 14.00 6.63 -13.90
N LEU A 142 14.88 5.74 -14.35
CA LEU A 142 16.22 5.66 -13.76
C LEU A 142 16.80 7.08 -13.82
N PRO A 143 17.32 7.63 -12.70
CA PRO A 143 18.05 8.87 -12.77
C PRO A 143 19.18 8.68 -13.76
N ARG A 144 19.23 9.54 -14.79
CA ARG A 144 20.39 9.64 -15.67
C ARG A 144 21.57 9.93 -14.74
N SER A 145 22.51 8.99 -14.65
CA SER A 145 23.85 9.31 -14.18
C SER A 145 24.43 10.29 -15.20
N GLU A 146 24.36 11.57 -14.86
CA GLU A 146 25.21 12.56 -15.49
C GLU A 146 26.65 12.10 -15.26
N ARG A 147 27.39 12.07 -16.37
CA ARG A 147 28.84 11.88 -16.37
C ARG A 147 29.41 13.06 -15.58
N GLY A 148 29.79 12.80 -14.32
CA GLY A 148 30.68 13.65 -13.56
C GLY A 148 32.10 13.21 -13.84
N GLU A 149 32.85 14.08 -14.50
CA GLU A 149 34.24 13.91 -14.89
C GLU A 149 35.17 13.73 -13.68
N LEU A 150 36.29 13.04 -13.91
CA LEU A 150 37.50 13.18 -13.11
C LEU A 150 37.83 14.68 -12.93
N ASN A 151 37.97 15.18 -11.70
CA ASN A 151 39.22 15.82 -11.28
C ASN A 151 39.28 16.19 -9.78
N ARG A 152 40.47 15.93 -9.22
CA ARG A 152 41.10 16.37 -7.96
C ARG A 152 40.84 15.55 -6.71
#